data_AF-A0A351G585-F1
#
_entry.id   AF-A0A351G585-F1
#
_cell.length_a   1.000
_cell.length_b   1.000
_cell.length_c   1.000
_cell.angle_alpha   90.00
_cell.angle_beta   90.00
_cell.angle_gamma   90.00
#
_symmetry.space_group_name_H-M   'P 1'
#
loop_
_entity.id
_entity.type
_entity.pdbx_description
1 polymer ?
#
loop_
_entity_poly.entity_id
_entity_poly.type
_entity_poly.pdbx_seq_one_letter_code
_entity_poly.pdbx_strand_id
1 'polypeptide(L)'
;MSASTRLTKAFEKAELNEISFTNRDKFVIFSDSHRGKNDWGDDFAHNQLLFFHALTSYYEDGFVYIENGDGDELSENWIFENIRRAHSHIFWLMKKFHNEGRLIMIYGNHDMIRRFPSVVRRTMYKYYDDREDKEVSLFHGVRMNEAIVLKHQETGKKIFVVHGHQADFFNSYFWWLGMLTLPLWKSVFQKILGWRDPTSAAQNRWKKNKVEGHMMRWAEEHNQIIIAGHTHRSWHPVQGDPPYFNDGSCVHPRAITAIEIQNGTIALVKWWLNTKRHVSDDLGEYSKMDRVLYLDRQLMMTDKAGTPIPPIRLEDLVYPVPD
;
A
#
# COMPACT_ATOMS: atom_id res chain seq x y z
N MET A 1 -1.06 -21.54 15.49
CA MET A 1 -0.24 -21.50 14.25
C MET A 1 0.80 -20.39 14.42
N SER A 2 2.07 -20.62 14.09
CA SER A 2 3.13 -19.60 14.19
C SER A 2 3.01 -18.56 13.05
N ALA A 3 3.73 -17.45 13.14
CA ALA A 3 3.82 -16.45 12.05
C ALA A 3 4.43 -17.06 10.78
N SER A 4 5.56 -17.78 10.93
CA SER A 4 6.24 -18.49 9.83
C SER A 4 5.28 -19.43 9.09
N THR A 5 4.51 -20.27 9.79
CA THR A 5 3.54 -21.17 9.15
C THR A 5 2.45 -20.44 8.35
N ARG A 6 2.00 -19.25 8.79
CA ARG A 6 1.00 -18.47 8.04
C ARG A 6 1.61 -17.85 6.79
N LEU A 7 2.83 -17.32 6.89
CA LEU A 7 3.56 -16.78 5.75
C LEU A 7 3.84 -17.87 4.70
N THR A 8 4.33 -19.04 5.12
CA THR A 8 4.58 -20.17 4.21
C THR A 8 3.30 -20.61 3.49
N LYS A 9 2.18 -20.76 4.21
CA LYS A 9 0.89 -21.11 3.56
C LYS A 9 0.41 -20.07 2.55
N ALA A 10 0.57 -18.80 2.87
CA ALA A 10 0.20 -17.71 1.96
C ALA A 10 1.11 -17.71 0.72
N PHE A 11 2.41 -17.95 0.90
CA PHE A 11 3.38 -18.08 -0.18
C PHE A 11 3.07 -19.27 -1.10
N GLU A 12 2.95 -20.48 -0.55
CA GLU A 12 2.65 -21.70 -1.31
C GLU A 12 1.36 -21.55 -2.14
N LYS A 13 0.32 -20.96 -1.55
CA LYS A 13 -0.96 -20.72 -2.25
C LYS A 13 -0.81 -19.68 -3.36
N ALA A 14 -0.04 -18.62 -3.13
CA ALA A 14 0.22 -17.57 -4.12
C ALA A 14 1.11 -18.10 -5.27
N GLU A 15 2.05 -18.98 -4.97
CA GLU A 15 2.96 -19.61 -5.93
C GLU A 15 2.21 -20.46 -6.97
N LEU A 16 1.09 -21.09 -6.60
CA LEU A 16 0.23 -21.84 -7.52
C LEU A 16 -0.31 -20.98 -8.68
N ASN A 17 -0.35 -19.66 -8.52
CA ASN A 17 -0.81 -18.70 -9.54
C ASN A 17 0.21 -17.55 -9.68
N GLU A 18 1.51 -17.90 -9.78
CA GLU A 18 2.57 -16.90 -9.93
C GLU A 18 2.39 -16.05 -11.20
N ILE A 19 2.62 -14.74 -11.06
CA ILE A 19 2.54 -13.77 -12.15
C ILE A 19 3.95 -13.60 -12.72
N SER A 20 4.18 -14.07 -13.94
CA SER A 20 5.46 -13.87 -14.62
C SER A 20 5.60 -12.44 -15.12
N PHE A 21 6.79 -11.86 -14.97
CA PHE A 21 7.12 -10.54 -15.51
C PHE A 21 8.57 -10.48 -16.00
N THR A 22 8.87 -9.46 -16.79
CA THR A 22 10.15 -9.19 -17.43
C THR A 22 10.68 -7.80 -17.07
N ASN A 23 11.90 -7.48 -17.50
CA ASN A 23 12.48 -6.14 -17.33
C ASN A 23 11.66 -5.00 -17.97
N ARG A 24 10.73 -5.32 -18.89
CA ARG A 24 9.87 -4.33 -19.56
C ARG A 24 8.63 -3.99 -18.75
N ASP A 25 8.21 -4.90 -17.88
CA ASP A 25 7.03 -4.73 -17.04
C ASP A 25 7.35 -3.78 -15.89
N LYS A 26 6.34 -3.01 -15.47
CA LYS A 26 6.46 -2.03 -14.40
C LYS A 26 5.36 -2.26 -13.37
N PHE A 27 5.73 -2.25 -12.09
CA PHE A 27 4.78 -2.39 -10.99
C PHE A 27 4.97 -1.25 -10.00
N VAL A 28 3.84 -0.75 -9.49
CA VAL A 28 3.81 0.13 -8.33
C VAL A 28 2.98 -0.53 -7.25
N ILE A 29 3.53 -0.57 -6.04
CA ILE A 29 2.92 -1.20 -4.88
C ILE A 29 2.65 -0.09 -3.86
N PHE A 30 1.38 0.08 -3.51
CA PHE A 30 0.93 0.91 -2.40
C PHE A 30 0.12 0.07 -1.42
N SER A 31 0.35 0.28 -0.14
CA SER A 31 -0.43 -0.28 0.97
C SER A 31 -0.99 0.84 1.86
N ASP A 32 -1.82 0.44 2.82
CA ASP A 32 -2.17 1.26 3.98
C ASP A 32 -2.67 2.66 3.56
N SER A 33 -3.59 2.65 2.59
CA SER A 33 -4.28 3.87 2.20
C SER A 33 -5.35 4.24 3.21
N HIS A 34 -6.00 3.28 3.84
CA HIS A 34 -7.01 3.51 4.88
C HIS A 34 -8.09 4.51 4.44
N ARG A 35 -8.56 4.41 3.19
CA ARG A 35 -9.58 5.32 2.63
C ARG A 35 -10.86 5.24 3.46
N GLY A 36 -11.20 6.33 4.14
CA GLY A 36 -12.40 6.48 4.96
C GLY A 36 -13.54 7.21 4.25
N LYS A 37 -14.32 7.99 5.00
CA LYS A 37 -15.50 8.72 4.50
C LYS A 37 -15.24 10.20 4.18
N ASN A 38 -13.97 10.59 4.09
CA ASN A 38 -13.52 11.98 3.95
C ASN A 38 -14.09 12.89 5.06
N ASP A 39 -14.23 12.34 6.28
CA ASP A 39 -14.56 13.08 7.49
C ASP A 39 -13.30 13.32 8.34
N TRP A 40 -13.44 13.99 9.49
CA TRP A 40 -12.32 14.29 10.38
C TRP A 40 -11.54 13.06 10.88
N GLY A 41 -12.12 11.85 10.80
CA GLY A 41 -11.47 10.61 11.21
C GLY A 41 -10.83 9.84 10.06
N ASP A 42 -10.87 10.37 8.84
CA ASP A 42 -10.28 9.77 7.64
C ASP A 42 -8.82 10.21 7.48
N ASP A 43 -7.90 9.35 7.88
CA ASP A 43 -6.45 9.62 7.79
C ASP A 43 -5.98 9.76 6.33
N PHE A 44 -6.65 9.14 5.37
CA PHE A 44 -6.31 9.25 3.96
C PHE A 44 -6.67 10.62 3.37
N ALA A 45 -7.70 11.28 3.91
CA ALA A 45 -8.29 12.47 3.32
C ALA A 45 -7.26 13.58 3.04
N HIS A 46 -6.26 13.75 3.89
CA HIS A 46 -5.24 14.79 3.71
C HIS A 46 -4.25 14.50 2.56
N ASN A 47 -4.12 13.24 2.16
CA ASN A 47 -3.21 12.79 1.09
C ASN A 47 -3.94 12.40 -0.20
N GLN A 48 -5.27 12.48 -0.25
CA GLN A 48 -6.06 12.01 -1.40
C GLN A 48 -5.61 12.60 -2.74
N LEU A 49 -5.30 13.90 -2.79
CA LEU A 49 -4.84 14.57 -4.01
C LEU A 49 -3.42 14.15 -4.40
N LEU A 50 -2.53 13.98 -3.41
CA LEU A 50 -1.17 13.50 -3.61
C LEU A 50 -1.18 12.08 -4.18
N PHE A 51 -1.99 11.21 -3.58
CA PHE A 51 -2.19 9.83 -4.03
C PHE A 51 -2.80 9.78 -5.43
N PHE A 52 -3.85 10.54 -5.69
CA PHE A 52 -4.49 10.60 -7.00
C PHE A 52 -3.50 11.04 -8.08
N HIS A 53 -2.68 12.07 -7.81
CA HIS A 53 -1.65 12.51 -8.75
C HIS A 53 -0.59 11.45 -8.99
N ALA A 54 -0.01 10.88 -7.93
CA ALA A 54 0.99 9.82 -8.05
C ALA A 54 0.45 8.63 -8.86
N LEU A 55 -0.74 8.14 -8.50
CA LEU A 55 -1.38 7.03 -9.19
C LEU A 55 -1.71 7.36 -10.65
N THR A 56 -2.05 8.61 -10.97
CA THR A 56 -2.27 9.05 -12.36
C THR A 56 -0.98 8.98 -13.16
N SER A 57 0.14 9.46 -12.61
CA SER A 57 1.45 9.35 -13.25
C SER A 57 1.83 7.90 -13.54
N TYR A 58 1.62 6.99 -12.57
CA TYR A 58 1.86 5.56 -12.79
C TYR A 58 0.93 4.94 -13.85
N TYR A 59 -0.33 5.38 -13.90
CA TYR A 59 -1.28 4.93 -14.91
C TYR A 59 -0.79 5.29 -16.31
N GLU A 60 -0.37 6.55 -16.50
CA GLU A 60 0.12 7.12 -17.76
C GLU A 60 1.44 6.48 -18.19
N ASP A 61 2.33 6.17 -17.25
CA ASP A 61 3.62 5.54 -17.51
C ASP A 61 3.54 4.02 -17.76
N GLY A 62 2.33 3.46 -17.77
CA GLY A 62 2.05 2.06 -18.12
C GLY A 62 2.28 1.05 -16.99
N PHE A 63 2.27 1.48 -15.73
CA PHE A 63 2.48 0.57 -14.59
C PHE A 63 1.28 -0.36 -14.36
N VAL A 64 1.55 -1.52 -13.79
CA VAL A 64 0.57 -2.34 -13.09
C VAL A 64 0.48 -1.85 -11.65
N TYR A 65 -0.74 -1.54 -11.20
CA TYR A 65 -0.98 -1.13 -9.82
C TYR A 65 -1.32 -2.34 -8.95
N ILE A 66 -0.52 -2.54 -7.90
CA ILE A 66 -0.77 -3.51 -6.84
C ILE A 66 -1.19 -2.74 -5.58
N GLU A 67 -2.45 -2.92 -5.17
CA GLU A 67 -2.94 -2.44 -3.88
C GLU A 67 -2.69 -3.51 -2.81
N ASN A 68 -1.64 -3.34 -2.02
CA ASN A 68 -1.13 -4.32 -1.06
C ASN A 68 -1.82 -4.21 0.31
N GLY A 69 -3.14 -4.37 0.35
CA GLY A 69 -3.92 -4.43 1.58
C GLY A 69 -4.16 -3.08 2.26
N ASP A 70 -5.15 -3.07 3.15
CA ASP A 70 -5.59 -1.90 3.92
C ASP A 70 -5.83 -0.66 3.04
N GLY A 71 -6.38 -0.89 1.84
CA GLY A 71 -6.74 0.18 0.93
C GLY A 71 -7.93 1.00 1.43
N ASP A 72 -8.93 0.33 1.99
CA ASP A 72 -10.17 0.93 2.46
C ASP A 72 -10.40 0.63 3.95
N GLU A 73 -10.78 1.64 4.73
CA GLU A 73 -10.97 1.55 6.17
C GLU A 73 -12.34 0.94 6.53
N LEU A 74 -12.54 -0.32 6.12
CA LEU A 74 -13.78 -1.07 6.32
C LEU A 74 -13.97 -1.54 7.76
N SER A 75 -12.90 -1.54 8.56
CA SER A 75 -12.97 -1.91 9.97
C SER A 75 -13.72 -0.87 10.79
N GLU A 76 -13.59 0.40 10.42
CA GLU A 76 -14.32 1.51 11.04
C GLU A 76 -15.60 1.88 10.27
N ASN A 77 -15.64 1.59 8.96
CA ASN A 77 -16.74 1.97 8.08
C ASN A 77 -17.33 0.75 7.37
N TRP A 78 -18.40 0.20 7.92
CA TRP A 78 -19.00 -1.03 7.38
C TRP A 78 -19.70 -0.85 6.03
N ILE A 79 -19.99 0.39 5.62
CA ILE A 79 -20.68 0.72 4.37
C ILE A 79 -19.66 1.21 3.35
N PHE A 80 -19.19 0.30 2.48
CA PHE A 80 -18.23 0.59 1.42
C PHE A 80 -18.69 1.71 0.48
N GLU A 81 -20.00 1.83 0.23
CA GLU A 81 -20.55 2.87 -0.65
C GLU A 81 -20.20 4.28 -0.20
N ASN A 82 -20.11 4.52 1.13
CA ASN A 82 -19.72 5.82 1.67
C ASN A 82 -18.25 6.14 1.36
N ILE A 83 -17.36 5.16 1.50
CA ILE A 83 -15.94 5.30 1.14
C ILE A 83 -15.81 5.54 -0.36
N ARG A 84 -16.51 4.75 -1.19
CA ARG A 84 -16.49 4.87 -2.64
C ARG A 84 -16.99 6.24 -3.11
N ARG A 85 -18.07 6.76 -2.52
CA ARG A 85 -18.59 8.09 -2.84
C ARG A 85 -17.60 9.18 -2.43
N ALA A 86 -17.04 9.10 -1.22
CA ALA A 86 -16.08 10.05 -0.68
C ALA A 86 -14.82 10.18 -1.55
N HIS A 87 -14.31 9.04 -2.05
CA HIS A 87 -13.07 8.97 -2.84
C HIS A 87 -13.32 8.57 -4.30
N SER A 88 -14.46 8.97 -4.87
CA SER A 88 -14.94 8.52 -6.19
C SER A 88 -13.95 8.71 -7.34
N HIS A 89 -13.16 9.79 -7.30
CA HIS A 89 -12.11 10.09 -8.28
C HIS A 89 -10.99 9.04 -8.28
N ILE A 90 -10.61 8.50 -7.12
CA ILE A 90 -9.61 7.43 -7.01
C ILE A 90 -10.16 6.11 -7.54
N PHE A 91 -11.38 5.75 -7.16
CA PHE A 91 -12.03 4.54 -7.67
C PHE A 91 -12.25 4.60 -9.18
N TRP A 92 -12.53 5.77 -9.73
CA TRP A 92 -12.58 5.99 -11.18
C TRP A 92 -11.23 5.67 -11.84
N LEU A 93 -10.12 6.16 -11.29
CA LEU A 93 -8.78 5.87 -11.81
C LEU A 93 -8.40 4.40 -11.66
N MET A 94 -8.65 3.79 -10.50
CA MET A 94 -8.47 2.35 -10.28
C MET A 94 -9.28 1.52 -11.28
N LYS A 95 -10.48 1.98 -11.65
CA LYS A 95 -11.32 1.29 -12.64
C LYS A 95 -10.67 1.30 -14.02
N LYS A 96 -9.92 2.35 -14.36
CA LYS A 96 -9.13 2.37 -15.60
C LYS A 96 -8.04 1.29 -15.58
N PHE A 97 -7.29 1.16 -14.49
CA PHE A 97 -6.32 0.06 -14.32
C PHE A 97 -6.99 -1.30 -14.45
N HIS A 98 -8.13 -1.50 -13.78
CA HIS A 98 -8.87 -2.77 -13.80
C HIS A 98 -9.32 -3.15 -15.21
N ASN A 99 -9.92 -2.21 -15.95
CA ASN A 99 -10.41 -2.45 -17.30
C ASN A 99 -9.29 -2.85 -18.27
N GLU A 100 -8.06 -2.46 -17.99
CA GLU A 100 -6.87 -2.81 -18.77
C GLU A 100 -6.12 -4.04 -18.22
N GLY A 101 -6.65 -4.69 -17.18
CA GLY A 101 -5.98 -5.83 -16.53
C GLY A 101 -4.72 -5.45 -15.75
N ARG A 102 -4.56 -4.16 -15.42
CA ARG A 102 -3.40 -3.59 -14.70
C ARG A 102 -3.68 -3.29 -13.22
N LEU A 103 -4.72 -3.88 -12.64
CA LEU A 103 -5.04 -3.76 -11.21
C LEU A 103 -4.95 -5.13 -10.52
N ILE A 104 -4.16 -5.21 -9.46
CA ILE A 104 -4.06 -6.37 -8.58
C ILE A 104 -4.38 -5.91 -7.17
N MET A 105 -5.29 -6.60 -6.49
CA MET A 105 -5.70 -6.24 -5.12
C MET A 105 -5.39 -7.39 -4.15
N ILE A 106 -4.80 -7.01 -3.03
CA ILE A 106 -4.51 -7.88 -1.88
C ILE A 106 -5.30 -7.32 -0.70
N TYR A 107 -5.89 -8.17 0.13
CA TYR A 107 -6.56 -7.71 1.35
C TYR A 107 -5.60 -7.63 2.54
N GLY A 108 -5.82 -6.67 3.41
CA GLY A 108 -5.15 -6.49 4.70
C GLY A 108 -6.07 -6.83 5.88
N ASN A 109 -5.73 -6.34 7.07
CA ASN A 109 -6.55 -6.55 8.28
C ASN A 109 -7.71 -5.58 8.41
N HIS A 110 -7.63 -4.37 7.84
CA HIS A 110 -8.71 -3.38 7.87
C HIS A 110 -9.83 -3.69 6.87
N ASP A 111 -9.51 -4.44 5.81
CA ASP A 111 -10.49 -4.88 4.80
C ASP A 111 -10.58 -6.41 4.69
N MET A 112 -10.21 -7.15 5.74
CA MET A 112 -10.21 -8.62 5.81
C MET A 112 -11.53 -9.28 5.39
N ILE A 113 -12.68 -8.60 5.53
CA ILE A 113 -13.98 -9.07 5.02
C ILE A 113 -13.97 -9.38 3.51
N ARG A 114 -13.02 -8.78 2.78
CA ARG A 114 -12.79 -9.00 1.34
C ARG A 114 -12.17 -10.36 1.02
N ARG A 115 -11.71 -11.11 2.03
CA ARG A 115 -11.36 -12.52 1.86
C ARG A 115 -12.54 -13.36 1.34
N PHE A 116 -13.78 -12.95 1.61
CA PHE A 116 -14.98 -13.66 1.17
C PHE A 116 -15.42 -13.21 -0.23
N PRO A 117 -15.40 -14.08 -1.25
CA PRO A 117 -15.77 -13.70 -2.62
C PRO A 117 -17.21 -13.17 -2.75
N SER A 118 -18.12 -13.59 -1.86
CA SER A 118 -19.49 -13.06 -1.81
C SER A 118 -19.54 -11.58 -1.45
N VAL A 119 -18.68 -11.15 -0.50
CA VAL A 119 -18.56 -9.74 -0.11
C VAL A 119 -18.01 -8.93 -1.28
N VAL A 120 -16.92 -9.40 -1.90
CA VAL A 120 -16.31 -8.74 -3.08
C VAL A 120 -17.31 -8.58 -4.22
N ARG A 121 -18.06 -9.64 -4.56
CA ARG A 121 -19.10 -9.56 -5.60
C ARG A 121 -20.17 -8.51 -5.27
N ARG A 122 -20.60 -8.46 -4.01
CA ARG A 122 -21.65 -7.53 -3.56
C ARG A 122 -21.19 -6.09 -3.54
N THR A 123 -19.94 -5.81 -3.19
CA THR A 123 -19.46 -4.44 -2.94
C THR A 123 -18.60 -3.87 -4.06
N MET A 124 -17.88 -4.70 -4.82
CA MET A 124 -16.84 -4.23 -5.74
C MET A 124 -17.14 -4.46 -7.22
N TYR A 125 -18.16 -5.23 -7.58
CA TYR A 125 -18.42 -5.52 -9.01
C TYR A 125 -19.20 -4.41 -9.70
N LYS A 126 -20.08 -3.74 -8.97
CA LYS A 126 -20.99 -2.72 -9.47
C LYS A 126 -21.24 -1.66 -8.40
N TYR A 127 -21.73 -0.51 -8.83
CA TYR A 127 -22.27 0.53 -7.97
C TYR A 127 -23.46 1.20 -8.65
N TYR A 128 -24.34 1.84 -7.86
CA TYR A 128 -25.40 2.68 -8.40
C TYR A 128 -24.88 4.06 -8.75
N ASP A 129 -25.04 4.48 -10.00
CA ASP A 129 -24.69 5.83 -10.45
C ASP A 129 -25.92 6.74 -10.38
N ASP A 130 -25.93 7.62 -9.38
CA ASP A 130 -27.05 8.54 -9.11
C ASP A 130 -27.32 9.51 -10.27
N ARG A 131 -26.33 9.76 -11.15
CA ARG A 131 -26.48 10.68 -12.29
C ARG A 131 -27.18 10.02 -13.48
N GLU A 132 -26.89 8.74 -13.67
CA GLU A 132 -27.36 7.94 -14.80
C GLU A 132 -28.56 7.05 -14.44
N ASP A 133 -28.97 7.08 -13.17
CA ASP A 133 -30.05 6.29 -12.58
C ASP A 133 -29.95 4.78 -12.90
N LYS A 134 -28.72 4.24 -12.86
CA LYS A 134 -28.45 2.85 -13.25
C LYS A 134 -27.29 2.22 -12.49
N GLU A 135 -27.29 0.90 -12.42
CA GLU A 135 -26.11 0.14 -11.98
C GLU A 135 -25.01 0.18 -13.04
N VAL A 136 -23.81 0.59 -12.64
CA VAL A 136 -22.62 0.64 -13.47
C VAL A 136 -21.57 -0.32 -12.91
N SER A 137 -20.79 -0.96 -13.80
CA SER A 137 -19.67 -1.80 -13.39
C SER A 137 -18.60 -0.98 -12.66
N LEU A 138 -18.08 -1.51 -11.55
CA LEU A 138 -16.91 -0.96 -10.85
C LEU A 138 -15.66 -1.78 -11.21
N PHE A 139 -15.45 -2.89 -10.50
CA PHE A 139 -14.36 -3.84 -10.72
C PHE A 139 -14.93 -5.23 -11.01
N HIS A 140 -15.75 -5.35 -12.05
CA HIS A 140 -16.40 -6.62 -12.36
C HIS A 140 -15.36 -7.73 -12.56
N GLY A 141 -15.53 -8.85 -11.85
CA GLY A 141 -14.61 -9.99 -11.91
C GLY A 141 -13.34 -9.85 -11.06
N VAL A 142 -13.15 -8.75 -10.33
CA VAL A 142 -11.97 -8.58 -9.47
C VAL A 142 -11.88 -9.67 -8.41
N ARG A 143 -10.65 -10.06 -8.09
CA ARG A 143 -10.32 -11.02 -7.03
C ARG A 143 -9.46 -10.35 -5.99
N MET A 144 -9.80 -10.59 -4.72
CA MET A 144 -9.02 -10.13 -3.59
C MET A 144 -8.09 -11.26 -3.16
N ASN A 145 -6.79 -11.06 -3.38
CA ASN A 145 -5.78 -12.06 -3.08
C ASN A 145 -5.33 -11.93 -1.62
N GLU A 146 -4.88 -13.03 -1.03
CA GLU A 146 -4.25 -13.01 0.30
C GLU A 146 -2.78 -12.54 0.22
N ALA A 147 -2.13 -12.93 -0.86
CA ALA A 147 -0.78 -12.57 -1.27
C ALA A 147 -0.62 -12.92 -2.76
N ILE A 148 0.43 -12.43 -3.39
CA ILE A 148 0.82 -12.78 -4.76
C ILE A 148 2.30 -13.10 -4.82
N VAL A 149 2.71 -13.85 -5.85
CA VAL A 149 4.12 -14.08 -6.18
C VAL A 149 4.37 -13.53 -7.58
N LEU A 150 5.29 -12.58 -7.69
CA LEU A 150 5.80 -12.11 -8.98
C LEU A 150 7.08 -12.87 -9.30
N LYS A 151 7.16 -13.48 -10.49
CA LYS A 151 8.35 -14.22 -10.93
C LYS A 151 9.03 -13.50 -12.07
N HIS A 152 10.26 -13.06 -11.82
CA HIS A 152 11.09 -12.41 -12.83
C HIS A 152 11.65 -13.47 -13.77
N GLN A 153 11.36 -13.38 -15.06
CA GLN A 153 11.74 -14.41 -16.03
C GLN A 153 13.26 -14.49 -16.23
N GLU A 154 13.95 -13.35 -16.28
CA GLU A 154 15.37 -13.26 -16.60
C GLU A 154 16.26 -13.78 -15.47
N THR A 155 15.89 -13.55 -14.20
CA THR A 155 16.68 -14.00 -13.04
C THR A 155 16.10 -15.24 -12.35
N GLY A 156 14.87 -15.64 -12.69
CA GLY A 156 14.12 -16.70 -12.00
C GLY A 156 13.70 -16.35 -10.57
N LYS A 157 14.03 -15.15 -10.09
CA LYS A 157 13.73 -14.70 -8.72
C LYS A 157 12.23 -14.52 -8.55
N LYS A 158 11.75 -14.93 -7.38
CA LYS A 158 10.37 -14.71 -6.95
C LYS A 158 10.33 -13.53 -5.99
N ILE A 159 9.28 -12.74 -6.05
CA ILE A 159 8.99 -11.65 -5.13
C ILE A 159 7.64 -11.95 -4.51
N PHE A 160 7.63 -12.20 -3.21
CA PHE A 160 6.43 -12.48 -2.44
C PHE A 160 5.83 -11.17 -1.92
N VAL A 161 4.67 -10.78 -2.44
CA VAL A 161 3.98 -9.57 -1.99
C VAL A 161 2.82 -9.97 -1.10
N VAL A 162 2.84 -9.48 0.13
CA VAL A 162 1.87 -9.81 1.18
C VAL A 162 1.62 -8.56 2.03
N HIS A 163 0.41 -8.36 2.56
CA HIS A 163 0.16 -7.15 3.35
C HIS A 163 1.02 -7.10 4.63
N GLY A 164 1.17 -8.21 5.35
CA GLY A 164 2.04 -8.33 6.54
C GLY A 164 1.29 -8.66 7.82
N HIS A 165 -0.04 -8.47 7.87
CA HIS A 165 -0.88 -8.88 9.00
C HIS A 165 -0.76 -10.38 9.31
N GLN A 166 -0.38 -11.21 8.32
CA GLN A 166 -0.11 -12.64 8.46
C GLN A 166 0.98 -12.93 9.50
N ALA A 167 1.96 -12.02 9.65
CA ALA A 167 3.00 -12.10 10.68
C ALA A 167 2.54 -11.55 12.06
N ASP A 168 1.35 -10.94 12.14
CA ASP A 168 0.70 -10.45 13.36
C ASP A 168 -0.46 -11.37 13.77
N PHE A 169 -0.26 -12.12 14.86
CA PHE A 169 -1.26 -13.10 15.32
C PHE A 169 -2.61 -12.46 15.63
N PHE A 170 -2.64 -11.30 16.29
CA PHE A 170 -3.91 -10.68 16.69
C PHE A 170 -4.65 -10.13 15.48
N ASN A 171 -3.95 -9.44 14.58
CA ASN A 171 -4.57 -8.86 13.40
C ASN A 171 -4.94 -9.96 12.37
N SER A 172 -4.31 -11.14 12.42
CA SER A 172 -4.71 -12.31 11.63
C SER A 172 -5.98 -13.01 12.14
N TYR A 173 -6.10 -13.23 13.45
CA TYR A 173 -7.16 -14.08 14.02
C TYR A 173 -8.33 -13.30 14.64
N PHE A 174 -8.06 -12.12 15.17
CA PHE A 174 -8.99 -11.33 15.97
C PHE A 174 -9.37 -10.00 15.30
N TRP A 175 -9.16 -9.86 13.98
CA TRP A 175 -9.55 -8.68 13.21
C TRP A 175 -11.04 -8.31 13.41
N TRP A 176 -11.92 -9.30 13.57
CA TRP A 176 -13.34 -9.09 13.79
C TRP A 176 -13.64 -8.38 15.13
N LEU A 177 -12.78 -8.52 16.15
CA LEU A 177 -12.91 -7.74 17.39
C LEU A 177 -12.64 -6.26 17.11
N GLY A 178 -11.60 -5.96 16.34
CA GLY A 178 -11.31 -4.60 15.87
C GLY A 178 -12.49 -3.99 15.13
N MET A 179 -13.09 -4.73 14.20
CA MET A 179 -14.27 -4.26 13.46
C MET A 179 -15.48 -3.94 14.33
N LEU A 180 -15.63 -4.57 15.50
CA LEU A 180 -16.71 -4.28 16.45
C LEU A 180 -16.38 -3.07 17.34
N THR A 181 -15.12 -2.96 17.77
CA THR A 181 -14.74 -1.98 18.80
C THR A 181 -14.26 -0.65 18.23
N LEU A 182 -13.60 -0.63 17.07
CA LEU A 182 -13.05 0.58 16.46
C LEU A 182 -14.12 1.61 16.06
N PRO A 183 -15.26 1.23 15.41
CA PRO A 183 -16.32 2.19 15.11
C PRO A 183 -16.88 2.85 16.38
N LEU A 184 -17.06 2.07 17.46
CA LEU A 184 -17.51 2.56 18.76
C LEU A 184 -16.47 3.50 19.39
N TRP A 185 -15.19 3.13 19.31
CA TRP A 185 -14.11 3.93 19.88
C TRP A 185 -13.99 5.30 19.22
N LYS A 186 -13.92 5.34 17.88
CA LYS A 186 -13.88 6.60 17.13
C LYS A 186 -15.15 7.44 17.32
N SER A 187 -16.32 6.80 17.28
CA SER A 187 -17.60 7.53 17.36
C SER A 187 -17.90 8.10 18.75
N VAL A 188 -17.56 7.37 19.82
CA VAL A 188 -17.88 7.78 21.19
C VAL A 188 -16.71 8.51 21.83
N PHE A 189 -15.52 7.90 21.88
CA PHE A 189 -14.43 8.43 22.68
C PHE A 189 -13.59 9.47 21.93
N GLN A 190 -13.36 9.30 20.64
CA GLN A 190 -12.60 10.28 19.87
C GLN A 190 -13.44 11.50 19.50
N LYS A 191 -14.63 11.31 18.90
CA LYS A 191 -15.47 12.43 18.44
C LYS A 191 -16.12 13.23 19.56
N ILE A 192 -16.52 12.60 20.67
CA ILE A 192 -17.21 13.30 21.78
C ILE A 192 -16.22 13.81 22.82
N LEU A 193 -15.19 13.02 23.16
CA LEU A 193 -14.27 13.31 24.27
C LEU A 193 -12.87 13.77 23.82
N GLY A 194 -12.57 13.75 22.52
CA GLY A 194 -11.26 14.13 21.98
C GLY A 194 -10.13 13.19 22.39
N TRP A 195 -10.44 11.99 22.88
CA TRP A 195 -9.43 11.03 23.33
C TRP A 195 -8.72 10.39 22.13
N ARG A 196 -7.40 10.29 22.21
CA ARG A 196 -6.59 9.61 21.19
C ARG A 196 -6.84 8.11 21.25
N ASP A 197 -6.93 7.47 20.10
CA ASP A 197 -7.13 6.02 20.00
C ASP A 197 -5.91 5.24 20.55
N PRO A 198 -6.06 4.48 21.66
CA PRO A 198 -4.99 3.69 22.25
C PRO A 198 -4.65 2.45 21.42
N THR A 199 -5.49 2.08 20.46
CA THR A 199 -5.29 0.96 19.53
C THR A 199 -4.68 1.39 18.19
N SER A 200 -4.48 2.70 17.97
CA SER A 200 -3.83 3.18 16.74
C SER A 200 -2.46 2.51 16.55
N ALA A 201 -2.28 1.89 15.39
CA ALA A 201 -1.05 1.17 15.03
C ALA A 201 0.20 2.05 15.18
N ALA A 202 0.05 3.38 15.12
CA ALA A 202 1.11 4.37 15.28
C ALA A 202 1.90 4.27 16.60
N GLN A 203 1.32 3.76 17.71
CA GLN A 203 1.94 3.94 19.03
C GLN A 203 2.88 2.80 19.47
N ASN A 204 2.71 1.55 19.01
CA ASN A 204 3.47 0.41 19.57
C ASN A 204 4.65 -0.03 18.68
N ARG A 205 5.77 0.70 18.77
CA ARG A 205 7.01 0.43 18.01
C ARG A 205 7.55 -0.98 18.23
N TRP A 206 7.41 -1.52 19.44
CA TRP A 206 7.86 -2.89 19.76
C TRP A 206 7.08 -3.94 18.97
N LYS A 207 5.75 -3.79 18.88
CA LYS A 207 4.90 -4.71 18.12
C LYS A 207 5.28 -4.68 16.63
N LYS A 208 5.47 -3.50 16.05
CA LYS A 208 5.93 -3.34 14.65
C LYS A 208 7.26 -4.05 14.42
N ASN A 209 8.27 -3.76 15.25
CA ASN A 209 9.57 -4.43 15.16
C ASN A 209 9.46 -5.96 15.24
N LYS A 210 8.57 -6.48 16.09
CA LYS A 210 8.35 -7.93 16.21
C LYS A 210 7.73 -8.54 14.94
N VAL A 211 6.74 -7.86 14.37
CA VAL A 211 6.06 -8.31 13.13
C VAL A 211 7.05 -8.29 11.95
N GLU A 212 7.79 -7.20 11.79
CA GLU A 212 8.84 -7.09 10.76
C GLU A 212 9.96 -8.11 10.97
N GLY A 213 10.40 -8.32 12.21
CA GLY A 213 11.42 -9.33 12.53
C GLY A 213 10.98 -10.76 12.19
N HIS A 214 9.69 -11.09 12.31
CA HIS A 214 9.19 -12.39 11.85
C HIS A 214 9.24 -12.52 10.32
N MET A 215 8.93 -11.45 9.58
CA MET A 215 8.98 -11.45 8.11
C MET A 215 10.42 -11.51 7.59
N MET A 216 11.33 -10.73 8.18
CA MET A 216 12.75 -10.75 7.86
C MET A 216 13.35 -12.15 8.09
N ARG A 217 13.06 -12.76 9.25
CA ARG A 217 13.51 -14.13 9.54
C ARG A 217 12.95 -15.14 8.55
N TRP A 218 11.65 -15.04 8.21
CA TRP A 218 11.04 -15.93 7.23
C TRP A 218 11.70 -15.80 5.84
N ALA A 219 11.99 -14.56 5.41
CA ALA A 219 12.66 -14.26 4.16
C ALA A 219 14.07 -14.85 4.08
N GLU A 220 14.80 -14.79 5.19
CA GLU A 220 16.13 -15.40 5.35
C GLU A 220 16.06 -16.94 5.32
N GLU A 221 15.18 -17.54 6.13
CA GLU A 221 15.01 -19.01 6.21
C GLU A 221 14.58 -19.64 4.88
N HIS A 222 13.76 -18.94 4.09
CA HIS A 222 13.19 -19.46 2.83
C HIS A 222 13.91 -18.97 1.59
N ASN A 223 14.94 -18.14 1.75
CA ASN A 223 15.61 -17.48 0.63
C ASN A 223 14.58 -16.85 -0.32
N GLN A 224 13.78 -15.92 0.19
CA GLN A 224 12.66 -15.35 -0.56
C GLN A 224 12.59 -13.83 -0.39
N ILE A 225 12.53 -13.09 -1.50
CA ILE A 225 12.28 -11.64 -1.47
C ILE A 225 10.84 -11.44 -1.02
N ILE A 226 10.63 -10.56 -0.03
CA ILE A 226 9.31 -10.24 0.51
C ILE A 226 9.07 -8.72 0.49
N ILE A 227 7.86 -8.33 0.10
CA ILE A 227 7.37 -6.95 0.13
C ILE A 227 6.12 -6.92 1.01
N ALA A 228 6.11 -6.04 2.02
CA ALA A 228 5.00 -5.89 2.96
C ALA A 228 4.63 -4.43 3.25
N GLY A 229 3.45 -4.20 3.82
CA GLY A 229 2.98 -2.93 4.37
C GLY A 229 2.75 -3.07 5.88
N HIS A 230 1.52 -2.83 6.34
CA HIS A 230 0.95 -3.13 7.67
C HIS A 230 1.55 -2.36 8.86
N THR A 231 2.87 -2.19 8.91
CA THR A 231 3.54 -1.46 10.00
C THR A 231 3.65 0.03 9.72
N HIS A 232 3.31 0.48 8.51
CA HIS A 232 3.43 1.86 8.05
C HIS A 232 4.87 2.40 8.18
N ARG A 233 5.88 1.52 8.11
CA ARG A 233 7.28 1.90 8.24
C ARG A 233 8.01 1.53 6.96
N SER A 234 8.10 2.49 6.06
CA SER A 234 8.87 2.37 4.82
C SER A 234 10.29 1.88 5.12
N TRP A 235 10.69 0.76 4.54
CA TRP A 235 11.98 0.12 4.79
C TRP A 235 12.48 -0.57 3.52
N HIS A 236 13.79 -0.60 3.35
CA HIS A 236 14.44 -1.35 2.29
C HIS A 236 15.67 -2.06 2.85
N PRO A 237 16.07 -3.20 2.28
CA PRO A 237 17.30 -3.86 2.67
C PRO A 237 18.51 -3.10 2.12
N VAL A 238 19.64 -3.27 2.78
CA VAL A 238 20.97 -2.92 2.26
C VAL A 238 21.81 -4.20 2.14
N GLN A 239 22.99 -4.10 1.55
CA GLN A 239 23.84 -5.27 1.35
C GLN A 239 24.08 -6.04 2.67
N GLY A 240 23.81 -7.34 2.63
CA GLY A 240 23.93 -8.26 3.77
C GLY A 240 22.67 -8.37 4.65
N ASP A 241 21.66 -7.52 4.46
CA ASP A 241 20.40 -7.65 5.17
C ASP A 241 19.46 -8.65 4.46
N PRO A 242 18.52 -9.30 5.18
CA PRO A 242 17.49 -10.11 4.56
C PRO A 242 16.69 -9.31 3.52
N PRO A 243 16.27 -9.91 2.38
CA PRO A 243 15.61 -9.20 1.28
C PRO A 243 14.14 -8.87 1.59
N TYR A 244 13.94 -8.08 2.63
CA TYR A 244 12.65 -7.60 3.13
C TYR A 244 12.50 -6.11 2.80
N PHE A 245 11.42 -5.79 2.11
CA PHE A 245 11.01 -4.43 1.83
C PHE A 245 9.68 -4.12 2.52
N ASN A 246 9.52 -2.86 2.92
CA ASN A 246 8.25 -2.33 3.38
C ASN A 246 7.87 -1.08 2.57
N ASP A 247 6.70 -1.09 1.92
CA ASP A 247 6.26 0.03 1.08
C ASP A 247 5.77 1.24 1.89
N GLY A 248 5.59 1.09 3.21
CA GLY A 248 5.24 2.16 4.13
C GLY A 248 3.73 2.38 4.19
N SER A 249 3.27 3.60 3.88
CA SER A 249 1.83 3.90 3.88
C SER A 249 1.48 5.13 3.05
N CYS A 250 0.21 5.26 2.70
CA CYS A 250 -0.32 6.45 2.02
C CYS A 250 -0.91 7.49 3.00
N VAL A 251 -0.73 7.30 4.31
CA VAL A 251 -1.24 8.19 5.36
C VAL A 251 -0.12 8.90 6.13
N HIS A 252 1.12 8.88 5.63
CA HIS A 252 2.19 9.67 6.25
C HIS A 252 1.89 11.17 6.19
N PRO A 253 2.26 11.96 7.22
CA PRO A 253 2.03 13.40 7.20
C PRO A 253 2.68 14.06 5.98
N ARG A 254 1.85 14.53 5.03
CA ARG A 254 2.23 15.23 3.79
C ARG A 254 3.05 14.41 2.80
N ALA A 255 3.07 13.09 2.94
CA ALA A 255 3.80 12.21 2.04
C ALA A 255 3.08 10.87 1.89
N ILE A 256 3.36 10.19 0.78
CA ILE A 256 3.02 8.78 0.59
C ILE A 256 4.26 8.06 0.10
N THR A 257 4.35 6.77 0.40
CA THR A 257 5.48 5.93 -0.02
C THR A 257 4.98 4.78 -0.88
N ALA A 258 5.85 4.28 -1.75
CA ALA A 258 5.55 3.18 -2.66
C ALA A 258 6.80 2.36 -2.93
N ILE A 259 6.60 1.10 -3.30
CA ILE A 259 7.64 0.32 -3.97
C ILE A 259 7.38 0.30 -5.46
N GLU A 260 8.43 0.56 -6.23
CA GLU A 260 8.44 0.50 -7.67
C GLU A 260 9.32 -0.65 -8.13
N ILE A 261 8.83 -1.41 -9.10
CA ILE A 261 9.62 -2.43 -9.81
C ILE A 261 9.59 -2.05 -11.28
N GLN A 262 10.75 -1.78 -11.87
CA GLN A 262 10.89 -1.47 -13.30
C GLN A 262 12.33 -1.67 -13.74
N ASN A 263 12.55 -1.99 -15.03
CA ASN A 263 13.88 -2.17 -15.61
C ASN A 263 14.76 -3.16 -14.83
N GLY A 264 14.17 -4.21 -14.26
CA GLY A 264 14.88 -5.20 -13.44
C GLY A 264 15.38 -4.69 -12.09
N THR A 265 14.88 -3.55 -11.64
CA THR A 265 15.24 -2.93 -10.36
C THR A 265 14.04 -2.78 -9.45
N ILE A 266 14.28 -2.71 -8.14
CA ILE A 266 13.30 -2.40 -7.11
C ILE A 266 13.73 -1.14 -6.36
N ALA A 267 12.80 -0.22 -6.15
CA ALA A 267 13.03 1.05 -5.49
C ALA A 267 11.95 1.36 -4.45
N LEU A 268 12.36 1.90 -3.30
CA LEU A 268 11.45 2.54 -2.36
C LEU A 268 11.43 4.05 -2.65
N VAL A 269 10.25 4.60 -2.93
CA VAL A 269 10.08 6.02 -3.26
C VAL A 269 9.10 6.70 -2.32
N LYS A 270 9.20 8.03 -2.28
CA LYS A 270 8.29 8.92 -1.58
C LYS A 270 7.75 9.96 -2.53
N TRP A 271 6.45 10.15 -2.51
CA TRP A 271 5.80 11.34 -3.07
C TRP A 271 5.46 12.31 -1.96
N TRP A 272 5.67 13.60 -2.20
CA TRP A 272 5.40 14.64 -1.22
C TRP A 272 5.16 16.00 -1.87
N LEU A 273 4.51 16.90 -1.11
CA LEU A 273 4.30 18.28 -1.53
C LEU A 273 5.53 19.13 -1.21
N ASN A 274 6.06 19.82 -2.22
CA ASN A 274 7.21 20.69 -2.10
C ASN A 274 6.89 22.10 -2.64
N THR A 275 7.73 23.09 -2.27
CA THR A 275 7.59 24.48 -2.71
C THR A 275 8.88 24.97 -3.32
N LYS A 276 8.80 25.63 -4.49
CA LYS A 276 9.94 26.31 -5.10
C LYS A 276 9.66 27.79 -5.20
N ARG A 277 10.61 28.62 -4.79
CA ARG A 277 10.51 30.06 -4.99
C ARG A 277 10.85 30.39 -6.44
N HIS A 278 9.94 31.03 -7.16
CA HIS A 278 10.24 31.65 -8.45
C HIS A 278 10.38 33.15 -8.20
N VAL A 279 11.61 33.65 -8.26
CA VAL A 279 11.87 35.10 -8.29
C VAL A 279 11.91 35.46 -9.76
N SER A 280 10.83 36.06 -10.27
CA SER A 280 10.89 36.80 -11.53
C SER A 280 11.32 38.23 -11.20
N ASP A 281 12.38 38.70 -11.85
CA ASP A 281 12.94 40.04 -11.60
C ASP A 281 12.07 41.16 -12.23
N ASP A 282 11.08 40.80 -13.07
CA ASP A 282 10.34 41.72 -13.94
C ASP A 282 8.92 42.09 -13.46
N LEU A 283 8.43 41.50 -12.36
CA LEU A 283 7.07 41.77 -11.85
C LEU A 283 7.16 42.61 -10.56
N GLY A 284 6.56 43.81 -10.59
CA GLY A 284 6.53 44.78 -9.48
C GLY A 284 6.05 44.18 -8.15
N GLU A 285 6.29 44.90 -7.05
CA GLU A 285 6.14 44.41 -5.66
C GLU A 285 4.80 43.73 -5.33
N TYR A 286 3.72 44.03 -6.07
CA TYR A 286 2.38 43.49 -5.86
C TYR A 286 2.00 42.28 -6.75
N SER A 287 2.87 41.84 -7.68
CA SER A 287 2.60 40.75 -8.64
C SER A 287 3.56 39.56 -8.51
N LYS A 288 4.23 39.40 -7.37
CA LYS A 288 5.09 38.25 -7.12
C LYS A 288 4.23 37.05 -6.72
N MET A 289 3.78 36.24 -7.69
CA MET A 289 3.60 34.81 -7.42
C MET A 289 4.98 34.26 -7.08
N ASP A 290 5.37 34.35 -5.81
CA ASP A 290 6.73 34.11 -5.37
C ASP A 290 7.02 32.62 -5.13
N ARG A 291 5.99 31.77 -5.05
CA ARG A 291 6.12 30.34 -4.74
C ARG A 291 5.22 29.46 -5.60
N VAL A 292 5.81 28.42 -6.18
CA VAL A 292 5.13 27.34 -6.88
C VAL A 292 5.07 26.13 -5.95
N LEU A 293 3.87 25.61 -5.74
CA LEU A 293 3.62 24.30 -5.12
C LEU A 293 3.74 23.23 -6.21
N TYR A 294 4.52 22.19 -5.96
CA TYR A 294 4.67 21.07 -6.87
C TYR A 294 4.74 19.75 -6.10
N LEU A 295 4.38 18.68 -6.79
CA LEU A 295 4.47 17.32 -6.27
C LEU A 295 5.78 16.72 -6.74
N ASP A 296 6.52 16.16 -5.80
CA ASP A 296 7.86 15.64 -6.04
C ASP A 296 7.91 14.14 -5.71
N ARG A 297 8.71 13.40 -6.48
CA ARG A 297 8.95 11.96 -6.32
C ARG A 297 10.43 11.74 -6.07
N GLN A 298 10.75 11.18 -4.91
CA GLN A 298 12.11 11.04 -4.42
C GLN A 298 12.44 9.58 -4.10
N LEU A 299 13.62 9.10 -4.50
CA LEU A 299 14.18 7.83 -4.05
C LEU A 299 14.54 7.92 -2.56
N MET A 300 14.08 6.95 -1.76
CA MET A 300 14.28 6.93 -0.31
C MET A 300 15.47 6.08 0.15
N MET A 301 16.15 5.42 -0.76
CA MET A 301 17.09 4.36 -0.40
C MET A 301 18.46 4.92 0.00
N THR A 302 18.97 4.47 1.15
CA THR A 302 20.28 4.87 1.67
C THR A 302 21.06 3.69 2.25
N ASP A 303 22.39 3.75 2.23
CA ASP A 303 23.23 2.78 2.95
C ASP A 303 23.14 2.95 4.48
N LYS A 304 23.88 2.12 5.24
CA LYS A 304 23.93 2.20 6.72
C LYS A 304 24.52 3.52 7.25
N ALA A 305 25.24 4.27 6.41
CA ALA A 305 25.80 5.58 6.73
C ALA A 305 24.87 6.75 6.34
N GLY A 306 23.74 6.47 5.68
CA GLY A 306 22.78 7.47 5.20
C GLY A 306 23.11 8.04 3.82
N THR A 307 24.06 7.45 3.09
CA THR A 307 24.38 7.86 1.72
C THR A 307 23.31 7.35 0.76
N PRO A 308 22.75 8.18 -0.14
CA PRO A 308 21.80 7.71 -1.15
C PRO A 308 22.37 6.57 -1.99
N ILE A 309 21.59 5.50 -2.17
CA ILE A 309 21.94 4.37 -3.04
C ILE A 309 20.95 4.31 -4.21
N PRO A 310 21.39 3.84 -5.40
CA PRO A 310 20.50 3.64 -6.53
C PRO A 310 19.47 2.52 -6.26
N PRO A 311 18.42 2.39 -7.10
CA PRO A 311 17.54 1.23 -7.08
C PRO A 311 18.33 -0.09 -7.12
N ILE A 312 17.90 -1.07 -6.32
CA ILE A 312 18.59 -2.36 -6.23
C ILE A 312 18.20 -3.21 -7.44
N ARG A 313 19.17 -3.81 -8.13
CA ARG A 313 18.86 -4.77 -9.20
C ARG A 313 18.37 -6.08 -8.61
N LEU A 314 17.38 -6.69 -9.23
CA LEU A 314 16.83 -7.97 -8.77
C LEU A 314 17.85 -9.11 -8.82
N GLU A 315 18.87 -9.01 -9.68
CA GLU A 315 20.00 -9.94 -9.75
C GLU A 315 20.92 -9.85 -8.52
N ASP A 316 21.06 -8.64 -7.95
CA ASP A 316 21.94 -8.36 -6.81
C ASP A 316 21.30 -8.70 -5.45
N LEU A 317 20.00 -9.00 -5.43
CA LEU A 317 19.32 -9.50 -4.23
C LEU A 317 19.73 -10.96 -3.98
N VAL A 318 20.88 -11.08 -3.30
CA VAL A 318 21.45 -12.34 -2.81
C VAL A 318 21.16 -12.46 -1.32
N TYR A 319 20.81 -13.68 -0.90
CA TYR A 319 20.58 -13.99 0.51
C TYR A 319 21.91 -13.96 1.26
N PRO A 320 21.97 -13.46 2.50
CA PRO A 320 23.11 -13.76 3.34
C PRO A 320 23.23 -15.28 3.42
N VAL A 321 24.33 -15.83 2.91
CA VAL A 321 24.65 -17.24 3.12
C VAL A 321 24.97 -17.35 4.61
N PRO A 322 24.26 -18.19 5.39
CA PRO A 322 24.64 -18.41 6.77
C PRO A 322 26.06 -18.99 6.78
N ASP A 323 26.99 -18.33 7.48
CA ASP A 323 28.35 -18.82 7.73
C ASP A 323 28.34 -20.19 8.44
#